data_AF-A0A8S4RYD0-F1
#
_entry.id   AF-A0A8S4RYD0-F1
#
_cell.length_a   1.000
_cell.length_b   1.000
_cell.length_c   1.000
_cell.angle_alpha   90.00
_cell.angle_beta   90.00
_cell.angle_gamma   90.00
#
_symmetry.space_group_name_H-M   'P 1'
#
loop_
_entity.id
_entity.type
_entity.pdbx_description
1 polymer ?
#
loop_
_entity_poly.entity_id
_entity_poly.type
_entity_poly.pdbx_seq_one_letter_code
_entity_poly.pdbx_strand_id
1 'polypeptide(L)'
;MKQHRLGPTLGSVIEDRGGLCSDPWIRFPITDIVQRAAALKWNWVGHIRRRENGRWSRVILDWQPRTGHRSIGRPPARWRDDIVKAVGKNWMQLTSNRPRWRANEKALVQQWTEIG
;
A
#
# COMPACT_ATOMS: atom_id res chain seq x y z
N MET A 1 57.03 13.58 -36.80
CA MET A 1 55.73 12.87 -36.82
C MET A 1 55.58 12.10 -35.51
N LYS A 2 54.71 12.59 -34.61
CA LYS A 2 53.95 11.88 -33.54
C LYS A 2 53.60 12.91 -32.47
N GLN A 3 52.30 13.05 -32.25
CA GLN A 3 51.65 14.10 -31.50
C GLN A 3 51.83 13.88 -29.99
N HIS A 4 52.17 14.94 -29.26
CA HIS A 4 51.82 15.06 -27.85
C HIS A 4 50.32 15.34 -27.78
N ARG A 5 49.56 14.55 -27.01
CA ARG A 5 48.17 14.87 -26.69
C ARG A 5 47.95 14.76 -25.18
N LEU A 6 47.55 15.91 -24.64
CA LEU A 6 47.25 16.21 -23.25
C LEU A 6 46.13 15.31 -22.72
N GLY A 7 46.17 14.97 -21.44
CA GLY A 7 45.07 14.28 -20.75
C GLY A 7 43.83 15.18 -20.68
N PRO A 8 42.61 14.61 -20.74
CA PRO A 8 41.39 15.40 -20.67
C PRO A 8 41.12 15.90 -19.25
N THR A 9 40.95 17.22 -19.19
CA THR A 9 40.39 18.05 -18.12
C THR A 9 38.90 17.78 -17.89
N LEU A 10 38.47 17.96 -16.63
CA LEU A 10 37.09 18.13 -16.11
C LEU A 10 35.90 17.75 -17.02
N GLY A 11 35.11 16.78 -16.54
CA GLY A 11 33.71 16.60 -16.92
C GLY A 11 33.43 15.29 -17.63
N SER A 12 33.29 14.19 -16.88
CA SER A 12 32.68 12.98 -17.42
C SER A 12 31.93 12.20 -16.33
N VAL A 13 30.62 12.40 -16.33
CA VAL A 13 29.59 11.37 -16.16
C VAL A 13 29.66 10.54 -14.87
N ILE A 14 28.83 10.94 -13.89
CA ILE A 14 28.25 9.99 -12.93
C ILE A 14 27.38 9.04 -13.78
N GLU A 15 27.98 7.94 -14.20
CA GLU A 15 27.26 6.82 -14.79
C GLU A 15 26.67 6.05 -13.60
N ASP A 16 25.48 6.46 -13.14
CA ASP A 16 24.65 5.66 -12.24
C ASP A 16 24.20 4.41 -12.99
N ARG A 17 25.12 3.44 -13.11
CA ARG A 17 24.81 2.08 -13.52
C ARG A 17 24.05 1.44 -12.38
N GLY A 18 22.73 1.32 -12.56
CA GLY A 18 21.85 0.56 -11.70
C GLY A 18 22.41 -0.85 -11.44
N GLY A 19 23.04 -1.00 -10.29
CA GLY A 19 23.38 -2.28 -9.69
C GLY A 19 22.47 -2.46 -8.48
N LEU A 20 21.38 -3.20 -8.67
CA LEU A 20 20.55 -3.68 -7.58
C LEU A 20 21.46 -4.47 -6.61
N CYS A 21 21.71 -3.89 -5.43
CA CYS A 21 22.43 -4.57 -4.35
C CYS A 21 21.70 -5.88 -4.04
N SER A 22 22.34 -7.00 -4.40
CA SER A 22 21.80 -8.34 -4.20
C SER A 22 22.34 -8.87 -2.88
N ASP A 23 21.96 -8.25 -1.76
CA ASP A 23 22.35 -8.73 -0.44
C ASP A 23 21.62 -10.05 -0.11
N PRO A 24 22.33 -11.18 0.07
CA PRO A 24 21.70 -12.49 0.29
C PRO A 24 20.91 -12.61 1.61
N TRP A 25 21.13 -11.66 2.52
CA TRP A 25 20.51 -11.63 3.86
C TRP A 25 19.11 -11.01 3.87
N ILE A 26 18.63 -10.47 2.74
CA ILE A 26 17.27 -9.92 2.61
C ILE A 26 16.48 -10.79 1.63
N ARG A 27 16.20 -12.04 2.01
CA ARG A 27 15.25 -12.89 1.26
C ARG A 27 14.22 -13.52 2.19
N PHE A 28 13.45 -12.66 2.86
CA PHE A 28 12.05 -13.01 3.06
C PHE A 28 11.36 -12.81 1.71
N PRO A 29 10.51 -13.74 1.24
CA PRO A 29 9.69 -13.45 0.07
C PRO A 29 8.84 -12.24 0.44
N ILE A 30 9.19 -11.04 -0.04
CA ILE A 30 8.51 -9.76 0.26
C ILE A 30 6.99 -9.91 0.04
N THR A 31 6.62 -10.74 -0.93
CA THR A 31 5.27 -11.21 -1.20
C THR A 31 4.53 -11.74 0.04
N ASP A 32 5.17 -12.55 0.88
CA ASP A 32 4.57 -13.11 2.10
C ASP A 32 4.26 -12.03 3.14
N ILE A 33 5.17 -11.06 3.31
CA ILE A 33 4.98 -9.94 4.25
C ILE A 33 3.82 -9.06 3.79
N VAL A 34 3.74 -8.74 2.51
CA VAL A 34 2.65 -7.92 1.94
C VAL A 34 1.31 -8.64 2.06
N GLN A 35 1.26 -9.94 1.74
CA GLN A 35 0.06 -10.76 1.92
C GLN A 35 -0.39 -10.78 3.38
N ARG A 36 0.56 -10.98 4.31
CA ARG A 36 0.29 -10.99 5.74
C ARG A 36 -0.23 -9.64 6.24
N ALA A 37 0.38 -8.55 5.81
CA ALA A 37 -0.04 -7.19 6.15
C ALA A 37 -1.46 -6.90 5.65
N ALA A 38 -1.78 -7.26 4.41
CA ALA A 38 -3.11 -7.09 3.83
C ALA A 38 -4.17 -7.92 4.59
N ALA A 39 -3.86 -9.18 4.92
CA ALA A 39 -4.71 -10.04 5.74
C ALA A 39 -4.96 -9.45 7.14
N LEU A 40 -3.92 -8.95 7.80
CA LEU A 40 -4.05 -8.31 9.11
C LEU A 40 -4.91 -7.04 9.03
N LYS A 41 -4.70 -6.19 8.02
CA LYS A 41 -5.52 -5.01 7.75
C LYS A 41 -6.98 -5.41 7.56
N TRP A 42 -7.26 -6.42 6.75
CA TRP A 42 -8.61 -6.93 6.49
C TRP A 42 -9.30 -7.44 7.76
N ASN A 43 -8.59 -8.24 8.54
CA ASN A 43 -9.11 -8.81 9.78
C ASN A 43 -9.36 -7.72 10.83
N TRP A 44 -8.49 -6.72 10.93
CA TRP A 44 -8.65 -5.59 11.83
C TRP A 44 -9.93 -4.79 11.52
N VAL A 45 -10.19 -4.45 10.26
CA VAL A 45 -11.41 -3.74 9.83
C VAL A 45 -12.66 -4.46 10.27
N GLY A 46 -12.77 -5.75 9.90
CA GLY A 46 -13.94 -6.54 10.22
C GLY A 46 -14.11 -6.68 11.73
N HIS A 47 -13.02 -6.85 12.47
CA HIS A 47 -13.04 -6.94 13.93
C HIS A 47 -13.54 -5.65 14.58
N ILE A 48 -12.92 -4.51 14.28
CA ILE A 48 -13.30 -3.20 14.83
C ILE A 48 -14.76 -2.87 14.49
N ARG A 49 -15.19 -3.11 13.25
CA ARG A 49 -16.56 -2.80 12.81
C ARG A 49 -17.63 -3.68 13.43
N ARG A 50 -17.28 -4.85 13.97
CA ARG A 50 -18.22 -5.72 14.72
C ARG A 50 -18.18 -5.48 16.22
N ARG A 51 -17.20 -4.73 16.75
CA ARG A 51 -17.14 -4.40 18.18
C ARG A 51 -18.06 -3.23 18.53
N GLU A 52 -18.88 -3.39 19.56
CA GLU A 52 -19.96 -2.44 19.93
C GLU A 52 -19.54 -1.40 20.99
N ASN A 53 -18.28 -1.40 21.43
CA ASN A 53 -17.88 -0.74 22.68
C ASN A 53 -17.63 0.78 22.57
N GLY A 54 -18.12 1.46 21.52
CA GLY A 54 -17.97 2.92 21.35
C GLY A 54 -16.53 3.47 21.35
N ARG A 55 -15.52 2.61 21.18
CA ARG A 55 -14.10 2.98 21.30
C ARG A 55 -13.63 3.84 20.14
N TRP A 56 -12.63 4.68 20.40
CA TRP A 56 -11.96 5.55 19.41
C TRP A 56 -11.58 4.84 18.12
N SER A 57 -11.18 3.56 18.17
CA SER A 57 -10.87 2.79 16.95
C SER A 57 -12.04 2.70 15.97
N ARG A 58 -13.28 2.59 16.46
CA ARG A 58 -14.47 2.55 15.60
C ARG A 58 -14.82 3.93 15.08
N VAL A 59 -14.67 4.96 15.91
CA VAL A 59 -14.83 6.36 15.49
C VAL A 59 -13.85 6.69 14.37
N ILE A 60 -12.57 6.36 14.51
CA ILE A 60 -11.54 6.58 13.49
C ILE A 60 -11.85 5.82 12.20
N LEU A 61 -12.32 4.57 12.31
CA LEU A 61 -12.68 3.76 11.15
C LEU A 61 -13.88 4.33 10.37
N ASP A 62 -14.92 4.76 11.10
CA ASP A 62 -16.13 5.34 10.52
C ASP A 62 -15.94 6.81 10.13
N TRP A 63 -14.87 7.47 10.59
CA TRP A 63 -14.63 8.90 10.38
C TRP A 63 -14.53 9.24 8.89
N GLN A 64 -15.34 10.19 8.47
CA GLN A 64 -15.34 10.75 7.14
C GLN A 64 -15.48 12.27 7.27
N PRO A 65 -14.51 13.07 6.79
CA PRO A 65 -14.64 14.52 6.81
C PRO A 65 -15.87 14.91 5.98
N ARG A 66 -16.85 15.52 6.65
CA ARG A 66 -18.11 15.99 6.04
C ARG A 66 -17.97 17.34 5.35
N THR A 67 -16.94 18.10 5.71
CA THR A 67 -16.73 19.47 5.26
C THR A 67 -15.42 19.55 4.48
N GLY A 68 -15.45 20.21 3.32
CA GLY A 68 -14.28 20.43 2.46
C GLY A 68 -14.23 19.54 1.21
N HIS A 69 -13.73 20.12 0.12
CA HIS A 69 -13.42 19.41 -1.11
C HIS A 69 -11.96 18.91 -1.06
N ARG A 70 -11.67 17.77 -1.69
CA ARG A 70 -10.26 17.37 -1.90
C ARG A 70 -9.67 18.25 -3.00
N SER A 71 -8.35 18.44 -2.97
CA SER A 71 -7.65 19.09 -4.08
C SER A 71 -7.95 18.38 -5.39
N ILE A 72 -8.12 19.16 -6.46
CA ILE A 72 -8.29 18.63 -7.81
C ILE A 72 -6.95 18.03 -8.26
N GLY A 73 -6.98 16.85 -8.87
CA GLY A 73 -5.78 16.15 -9.35
C GLY A 73 -5.59 14.79 -8.65
N ARG A 74 -4.44 14.61 -7.98
CA ARG A 74 -4.06 13.35 -7.31
C ARG A 74 -4.03 13.49 -5.78
N PRO A 75 -5.20 13.53 -5.11
CA PRO A 75 -5.26 13.46 -3.66
C PRO A 75 -4.53 12.21 -3.13
N PRO A 76 -3.87 12.30 -1.96
CA PRO A 76 -3.35 11.12 -1.28
C PRO A 76 -4.46 10.08 -1.03
N ALA A 77 -4.14 8.81 -1.24
CA ALA A 77 -5.04 7.70 -0.94
C ALA A 77 -5.27 7.64 0.58
N ARG A 78 -6.53 7.55 1.01
CA ARG A 78 -6.84 7.29 2.41
C ARG A 78 -6.69 5.81 2.69
N TRP A 79 -6.38 5.49 3.93
CA TRP A 79 -6.28 4.10 4.38
C TRP A 79 -7.52 3.25 4.05
N ARG A 80 -8.74 3.83 4.12
CA ARG A 80 -10.01 3.14 3.79
C ARG A 80 -10.23 2.95 2.29
N ASP A 81 -9.54 3.71 1.44
CA ASP A 81 -9.77 3.69 0.00
C ASP A 81 -9.39 2.31 -0.56
N ASP A 82 -8.43 1.60 0.04
CA ASP A 82 -8.11 0.21 -0.31
C ASP A 82 -9.27 -0.76 -0.06
N ILE A 83 -9.98 -0.58 1.05
CA ILE A 83 -11.14 -1.43 1.39
C ILE A 83 -12.28 -1.14 0.43
N VAL A 84 -12.52 0.15 0.15
CA VAL A 84 -13.55 0.58 -0.81
C VAL A 84 -13.22 0.09 -2.23
N LYS A 85 -11.94 0.06 -2.61
CA LYS A 85 -11.50 -0.47 -3.90
C LYS A 85 -11.72 -1.98 -3.99
N ALA A 86 -11.47 -2.72 -2.90
CA ALA A 86 -11.63 -4.17 -2.86
C ALA A 86 -13.10 -4.65 -2.89
N VAL A 87 -14.01 -3.99 -2.16
CA VAL A 87 -15.41 -4.47 -1.98
C VAL A 87 -16.50 -3.41 -2.21
N GLY A 88 -16.12 -2.21 -2.62
CA GLY A 88 -17.05 -1.12 -2.93
C GLY A 88 -17.52 -0.32 -1.72
N LYS A 89 -18.46 0.60 -1.98
CA LYS A 89 -18.96 1.57 -0.98
C LYS A 89 -19.75 0.93 0.17
N ASN A 90 -20.37 -0.23 -0.05
CA ASN A 90 -21.20 -0.95 0.92
C ASN A 90 -20.39 -1.84 1.88
N TRP A 91 -19.06 -1.67 1.93
CA TRP A 91 -18.17 -2.48 2.76
C TRP A 91 -18.58 -2.52 4.25
N MET A 92 -19.12 -1.42 4.79
CA MET A 92 -19.57 -1.32 6.19
C MET A 92 -20.75 -2.25 6.52
N GLN A 93 -21.60 -2.57 5.54
CA GLN A 93 -22.67 -3.55 5.70
C GLN A 93 -22.11 -4.97 5.49
N LEU A 94 -21.21 -5.12 4.52
CA LEU A 94 -20.58 -6.39 4.19
C LEU A 94 -19.76 -6.96 5.37
N THR A 95 -19.12 -6.11 6.17
CA THR A 95 -18.39 -6.51 7.38
C THR A 95 -19.24 -7.20 8.44
N SER A 96 -20.56 -6.95 8.48
CA SER A 96 -21.44 -7.59 9.46
C SER A 96 -21.59 -9.08 9.17
N ASN A 97 -21.55 -9.48 7.89
CA ASN A 97 -21.57 -10.88 7.49
C ASN A 97 -20.14 -11.44 7.48
N ARG A 98 -19.78 -12.19 8.52
CA ARG A 98 -18.42 -12.72 8.72
C ARG A 98 -17.96 -13.70 7.61
N PRO A 99 -18.78 -14.66 7.14
CA PRO A 99 -18.44 -15.48 5.98
C PRO A 99 -18.16 -14.66 4.72
N ARG A 100 -19.04 -13.70 4.40
CA ARG A 100 -18.89 -12.83 3.23
C ARG A 100 -17.66 -11.93 3.36
N TRP A 101 -17.37 -11.41 4.55
CA TRP A 101 -16.17 -10.63 4.81
C TRP A 101 -14.90 -11.45 4.56
N ARG A 102 -14.80 -12.67 5.09
CA ARG A 102 -13.64 -13.56 4.85
C ARG A 102 -13.45 -13.91 3.38
N ALA A 103 -14.53 -14.18 2.66
CA ALA A 103 -14.46 -14.51 1.23
C ALA A 103 -13.81 -13.40 0.38
N ASN A 104 -13.92 -12.15 0.81
CA ASN A 104 -13.38 -10.99 0.09
C ASN A 104 -11.95 -10.59 0.50
N GLU A 105 -11.34 -11.28 1.46
CA GLU A 105 -9.96 -11.00 1.91
C GLU A 105 -8.95 -11.08 0.76
N LYS A 106 -9.12 -12.09 -0.12
CA LYS A 106 -8.27 -12.31 -1.29
C LYS A 106 -8.23 -11.10 -2.23
N ALA A 107 -9.32 -10.33 -2.33
CA ALA A 107 -9.38 -9.17 -3.20
C ALA A 107 -8.41 -8.06 -2.76
N LEU A 108 -8.30 -7.81 -1.45
CA LEU A 108 -7.34 -6.83 -0.92
C LEU A 108 -5.90 -7.32 -1.09
N VAL A 109 -5.66 -8.61 -0.83
CA VAL A 109 -4.34 -9.22 -1.01
C VAL A 109 -3.88 -9.08 -2.46
N GLN A 110 -4.74 -9.47 -3.41
CA GLN A 110 -4.46 -9.37 -4.84
C GLN A 110 -4.15 -7.93 -5.26
N GLN A 111 -4.95 -6.97 -4.79
CA GLN A 111 -4.71 -5.54 -5.04
C GLN A 111 -3.32 -5.10 -4.56
N TRP A 112 -2.85 -5.59 -3.42
CA TRP A 112 -1.55 -5.19 -2.85
C TRP A 112 -0.37 -5.92 -3.49
N THR A 113 -0.58 -7.12 -4.03
CA THR A 113 0.46 -7.89 -4.72
C THR A 113 0.61 -7.52 -6.19
N GLU A 114 -0.43 -7.03 -6.85
CA GLU A 114 -0.38 -6.60 -8.27
C GLU A 114 0.23 -5.20 -8.47
N ILE A 115 0.31 -4.40 -7.41
CA ILE A 115 0.85 -3.04 -7.45
C ILE A 115 2.36 -3.01 -7.15
N GLY A 116 2.92 -4.12 -6.65
CA GLY A 116 4.32 -4.26 -6.23
C GLY A 116 5.28 -4.68 -7.33
#